data_AF-G9ABC1-F1
#
_entry.id   AF-G9ABC1-F1
#
_cell.length_a   1.000
_cell.length_b   1.000
_cell.length_c   1.000
_cell.angle_alpha   90.00
_cell.angle_beta   90.00
_cell.angle_gamma   90.00
#
_symmetry.space_group_name_H-M   'P 1'
#
loop_
_entity.id
_entity.type
_entity.pdbx_description
1 polymer ?
#
loop_
_entity_poly.entity_id
_entity_poly.type
_entity_poly.pdbx_seq_one_letter_code
_entity_poly.pdbx_strand_id
1 'polypeptide(L)'
;MQLTSGWLERLAEALDVSELELWGGFTLKDIYANGLVFSGGRVEPVAPEDHHYSTYLSPLGDMSSKWLHVEDDSFLPFFGAGDLLQFSIIPVDDIEKGDVLNGRLCMYALDGSDEVNIGTMERRHEDGTIDLRSLNGRQMKNAVVRVIWYLSGYQPNWGVVSHIPEDIAD
;
A
#
# COMPACT_ATOMS: atom_id res chain seq x y z
N MET A 1 -4.05 24.76 -1.62
CA MET A 1 -3.18 25.54 -0.72
C MET A 1 -2.41 24.51 0.10
N GLN A 2 -1.14 24.23 -0.24
CA GLN A 2 -0.31 23.27 0.50
C GLN A 2 0.32 23.99 1.68
N LEU A 3 0.25 23.39 2.88
CA LEU A 3 1.09 23.78 4.00
C LEU A 3 2.54 23.49 3.59
N THR A 4 3.34 24.54 3.39
CA THR A 4 4.79 24.36 3.22
C THR A 4 5.39 23.90 4.54
N SER A 5 6.52 23.20 4.52
CA SER A 5 7.21 22.72 5.74
C SER A 5 7.43 23.84 6.77
N GLY A 6 7.77 25.04 6.32
CA GLY A 6 7.95 26.21 7.21
C GLY A 6 6.67 26.75 7.85
N TRP A 7 5.47 26.38 7.37
CA TRP A 7 4.22 26.69 8.06
C TRP A 7 3.94 25.71 9.20
N LEU A 8 4.31 24.44 9.02
CA LEU A 8 4.16 23.39 10.04
C LEU A 8 5.08 23.64 11.23
N GLU A 9 6.35 23.95 10.98
CA GLU A 9 7.33 24.28 12.02
C GLU A 9 6.85 25.46 12.88
N ARG A 10 6.35 26.53 12.24
CA ARG A 10 5.83 27.71 12.95
C ARG A 10 4.56 27.42 13.74
N LEU A 11 3.72 26.51 13.26
CA LEU A 11 2.53 26.08 13.98
C LEU A 11 2.92 25.25 15.21
N ALA A 12 3.93 24.39 15.07
CA ALA A 12 4.45 23.52 16.12
C ALA A 12 5.06 24.35 17.24
N GLU A 13 5.92 25.31 16.88
CA GLU A 13 6.52 26.27 17.81
C GLU A 13 5.45 27.11 18.54
N ALA A 14 4.44 27.61 17.82
CA ALA A 14 3.38 28.43 18.42
C ALA A 14 2.48 27.65 19.38
N LEU A 15 2.35 26.33 19.19
CA LEU A 15 1.53 25.45 20.01
C LEU A 15 2.34 24.70 21.09
N ASP A 16 3.66 24.90 21.13
CA ASP A 16 4.60 24.22 22.03
C ASP A 16 4.48 22.67 21.97
N VAL A 17 4.33 22.17 20.75
CA VAL A 17 4.24 20.73 20.45
C VAL A 17 5.20 20.38 19.31
N SER A 18 5.54 19.10 19.18
CA SER A 18 6.29 18.61 18.02
C SER A 18 5.45 18.64 16.75
N GLU A 19 6.09 18.75 15.59
CA GLU A 19 5.39 18.64 14.29
C GLU A 19 4.61 17.31 14.17
N LEU A 20 5.13 16.24 14.76
CA LEU A 20 4.47 14.93 14.77
C LEU A 20 3.15 14.95 15.56
N GLU A 21 3.10 15.69 16.66
CA GLU A 21 1.89 15.84 17.47
C GLU A 21 0.84 16.70 16.76
N LEU A 22 1.24 17.65 15.92
CA LEU A 22 0.30 18.37 15.04
C LEU A 22 -0.42 17.43 14.06
N TRP A 23 0.27 16.37 13.62
CA TRP A 23 -0.31 15.32 12.80
C TRP A 23 -1.10 14.28 13.60
N GLY A 24 -1.31 14.51 14.91
CA GLY A 24 -2.03 13.62 15.82
C GLY A 24 -1.20 12.46 16.37
N GLY A 25 0.12 12.47 16.15
CA GLY A 25 1.04 11.42 16.61
C GLY A 25 0.85 10.08 15.92
N PHE A 26 1.46 9.04 16.48
CA PHE A 26 1.16 7.65 16.12
C PHE A 26 0.16 7.09 17.14
N THR A 27 -0.91 6.49 16.65
CA THR A 27 -1.92 5.84 17.50
C THR A 27 -1.99 4.37 17.17
N LEU A 28 -2.17 3.53 18.19
CA LEU A 28 -2.43 2.11 17.98
C LEU A 28 -3.77 1.96 17.26
N LYS A 29 -3.76 1.27 16.12
CA LYS A 29 -4.92 1.04 15.27
C LYS A 29 -5.03 -0.43 14.92
N ASP A 30 -6.27 -0.89 14.86
CA ASP A 30 -6.60 -2.19 14.29
C ASP A 30 -6.67 -2.10 12.77
N ILE A 31 -6.07 -3.08 12.11
CA ILE A 31 -5.98 -3.24 10.67
C ILE A 31 -6.49 -4.63 10.32
N TYR A 32 -7.28 -4.70 9.27
CA TYR A 32 -7.73 -5.97 8.70
C TYR A 32 -7.15 -6.09 7.30
N ALA A 33 -6.33 -7.12 7.06
CA ALA A 33 -5.77 -7.36 5.75
C ALA A 33 -6.87 -7.88 4.80
N ASN A 34 -6.90 -7.33 3.59
CA ASN A 34 -7.85 -7.70 2.55
C ASN A 34 -7.32 -8.78 1.61
N GLY A 35 -6.03 -9.11 1.71
CA GLY A 35 -5.41 -10.12 0.89
C GLY A 35 -4.03 -10.51 1.41
N LEU A 36 -3.61 -11.68 0.97
CA LEU A 36 -2.29 -12.23 1.20
C LEU A 36 -1.45 -12.07 -0.06
N VAL A 37 -0.18 -11.70 0.12
CA VAL A 37 0.78 -11.58 -0.98
C VAL A 37 1.74 -12.75 -0.93
N PHE A 38 1.80 -13.49 -2.04
CA PHE A 38 2.68 -14.63 -2.23
C PHE A 38 3.74 -14.37 -3.28
N SER A 39 4.72 -15.27 -3.35
CA SER A 39 5.77 -15.30 -4.38
C SER A 39 5.27 -14.92 -5.78
N GLY A 40 6.03 -14.03 -6.44
CA GLY A 40 5.69 -13.51 -7.77
C GLY A 40 4.75 -12.30 -7.79
N GLY A 41 4.27 -11.84 -6.63
CA GLY A 41 3.41 -10.65 -6.52
C GLY A 41 1.92 -10.94 -6.67
N ARG A 42 1.51 -12.20 -6.55
CA ARG A 42 0.09 -12.57 -6.62
C ARG A 42 -0.60 -12.21 -5.32
N VAL A 43 -1.79 -11.61 -5.42
CA VAL A 43 -2.64 -11.28 -4.27
C VAL A 43 -3.81 -12.26 -4.22
N GLU A 44 -3.96 -12.96 -3.10
CA GLU A 44 -5.14 -13.79 -2.84
C GLU A 44 -6.05 -13.05 -1.84
N PRO A 45 -7.30 -12.73 -2.21
CA PRO A 45 -8.24 -12.10 -1.30
C PRO A 45 -8.55 -13.00 -0.11
N VAL A 46 -8.65 -12.41 1.08
CA VAL A 46 -9.04 -13.12 2.31
C VAL A 46 -10.18 -12.41 3.02
N ALA A 47 -10.87 -13.15 3.88
CA ALA A 47 -11.87 -12.57 4.77
C ALA A 47 -11.13 -11.65 5.78
N PRO A 48 -11.46 -10.35 5.86
CA PRO A 48 -10.74 -9.42 6.71
C PRO A 48 -10.71 -9.84 8.19
N GLU A 49 -11.80 -10.44 8.67
CA GLU A 49 -11.95 -10.97 10.02
C GLU A 49 -10.90 -12.01 10.44
N ASP A 50 -10.37 -12.80 9.50
CA ASP A 50 -9.38 -13.84 9.79
C ASP A 50 -7.95 -13.30 9.86
N HIS A 51 -7.73 -12.07 9.39
CA HIS A 51 -6.42 -11.43 9.26
C HIS A 51 -6.41 -10.07 9.93
N HIS A 52 -6.59 -10.10 11.26
CA HIS A 52 -6.60 -8.92 12.13
C HIS A 52 -5.23 -8.67 12.75
N TYR A 53 -4.78 -7.43 12.64
CA TYR A 53 -3.52 -6.95 13.19
C TYR A 53 -3.72 -5.64 13.95
N SER A 54 -2.83 -5.32 14.89
CA SER A 54 -2.69 -3.95 15.41
C SER A 54 -1.30 -3.40 15.15
N THR A 55 -1.22 -2.11 14.84
CA THR A 55 0.05 -1.38 14.68
C THR A 55 -0.12 0.11 14.90
N TYR A 56 0.99 0.83 15.04
CA TYR A 56 1.00 2.27 15.24
C TYR A 56 0.92 2.99 13.89
N LEU A 57 -0.20 3.65 13.63
CA LEU A 57 -0.42 4.43 12.41
C LEU A 57 -0.57 5.92 12.71
N SER A 58 -0.16 6.74 11.74
CA SER A 58 -0.59 8.15 11.71
C SER A 58 -2.10 8.20 11.47
N PRO A 59 -2.86 9.02 12.22
CA PRO A 59 -4.31 9.10 12.10
C PRO A 59 -4.79 9.72 10.77
N LEU A 60 -3.89 10.29 9.98
CA LEU A 60 -4.19 10.88 8.67
C LEU A 60 -4.10 9.90 7.50
N GLY A 61 -4.07 8.60 7.79
CA GLY A 61 -4.10 7.54 6.77
C GLY A 61 -5.34 7.62 5.87
N ASP A 62 -5.17 7.17 4.62
CA ASP A 62 -6.22 7.18 3.61
C ASP A 62 -7.31 6.14 3.93
N MET A 63 -8.56 6.58 4.08
CA MET A 63 -9.71 5.73 4.42
C MET A 63 -10.08 4.74 3.30
N SER A 64 -9.52 4.92 2.11
CA SER A 64 -9.78 4.08 0.93
C SER A 64 -8.68 3.03 0.66
N SER A 65 -7.77 2.82 1.61
CA SER A 65 -6.68 1.85 1.45
C SER A 65 -7.10 0.40 1.63
N LYS A 66 -6.39 -0.48 0.93
CA LYS A 66 -6.35 -1.93 1.17
C LYS A 66 -5.06 -2.28 1.86
N TRP A 67 -5.14 -3.12 2.88
CA TRP A 67 -3.97 -3.68 3.55
C TRP A 67 -3.73 -5.09 3.06
N LEU A 68 -2.49 -5.44 2.77
CA LEU A 68 -2.08 -6.78 2.38
C LEU A 68 -1.03 -7.31 3.34
N HIS A 69 -1.12 -8.59 3.69
CA HIS A 69 -0.13 -9.27 4.51
C HIS A 69 0.82 -10.08 3.64
N VAL A 70 2.12 -9.97 3.92
CA VAL A 70 3.16 -10.71 3.20
C VAL A 70 3.38 -12.05 3.88
N GLU A 71 3.07 -13.15 3.19
CA GLU A 71 3.15 -14.51 3.75
C GLU A 71 4.56 -15.11 3.69
N ASP A 72 5.38 -14.68 2.73
CA ASP A 72 6.67 -15.30 2.46
C ASP A 72 7.79 -14.26 2.21
N ASP A 73 9.04 -14.73 2.25
CA ASP A 73 10.23 -13.90 2.05
C ASP A 73 10.57 -13.65 0.56
N SER A 74 9.64 -13.93 -0.36
CA SER A 74 9.90 -13.78 -1.81
C SER A 74 10.05 -12.32 -2.25
N PHE A 75 9.70 -11.38 -1.38
CA PHE A 75 9.81 -9.93 -1.63
C PHE A 75 11.08 -9.31 -1.04
N LEU A 76 11.98 -10.12 -0.49
CA LEU A 76 13.29 -9.64 -0.06
C LEU A 76 14.07 -9.05 -1.24
N PRO A 77 14.86 -7.99 -1.01
CA PRO A 77 15.20 -7.43 0.30
C PRO A 77 14.22 -6.34 0.80
N PHE A 78 13.09 -6.12 0.14
CA PHE A 78 12.22 -4.97 0.42
C PHE A 78 11.14 -5.29 1.46
N PHE A 79 10.51 -6.46 1.35
CA PHE A 79 9.45 -6.89 2.27
C PHE A 79 9.70 -8.35 2.67
N GLY A 80 9.54 -8.64 3.96
CA GLY A 80 9.68 -9.98 4.51
C GLY A 80 8.33 -10.55 4.96
N ALA A 81 8.34 -11.83 5.30
CA ALA A 81 7.17 -12.47 5.90
C ALA A 81 6.74 -11.74 7.19
N GLY A 82 5.43 -11.52 7.34
CA GLY A 82 4.82 -10.79 8.45
C GLY A 82 4.65 -9.28 8.22
N ASP A 83 5.20 -8.74 7.13
CA ASP A 83 5.05 -7.32 6.82
C ASP A 83 3.62 -6.99 6.34
N LEU A 84 3.15 -5.79 6.64
CA LEU A 84 1.88 -5.26 6.15
C LEU A 84 2.12 -4.12 5.14
N LEU A 85 1.46 -4.23 3.99
CA LEU A 85 1.55 -3.26 2.89
C LEU A 85 0.22 -2.55 2.71
N GLN A 86 0.25 -1.21 2.68
CA GLN A 86 -0.95 -0.39 2.43
C GLN A 86 -0.95 0.08 0.99
N PHE A 87 -2.03 -0.22 0.27
CA PHE A 87 -2.26 0.21 -1.10
C PHE A 87 -3.47 1.13 -1.18
N SER A 88 -3.28 2.36 -1.67
CA SER A 88 -4.36 3.35 -1.78
C SER A 88 -4.78 3.54 -3.23
N ILE A 89 -6.06 3.80 -3.45
CA ILE A 89 -6.58 4.00 -4.81
C ILE A 89 -6.08 5.33 -5.34
N ILE A 90 -5.80 5.39 -6.64
CA ILE A 90 -5.41 6.63 -7.28
C ILE A 90 -6.66 7.23 -7.91
N PRO A 91 -7.04 8.46 -7.55
CA PRO A 91 -8.06 9.18 -8.27
C PRO A 91 -7.67 9.28 -9.76
N VAL A 92 -8.61 9.04 -10.67
CA VAL A 92 -8.36 9.00 -12.12
C VAL A 92 -7.62 10.27 -12.60
N ASP A 93 -8.00 11.43 -12.06
CA ASP A 93 -7.42 12.75 -12.34
C ASP A 93 -5.91 12.86 -12.01
N ASP A 94 -5.41 12.05 -11.07
CA ASP A 94 -3.99 12.02 -10.70
C ASP A 94 -3.20 11.01 -11.53
N ILE A 95 -3.87 9.97 -12.03
CA ILE A 95 -3.26 9.08 -13.03
C ILE A 95 -2.99 9.89 -14.31
N GLU A 96 -3.89 10.81 -14.69
CA GLU A 96 -3.79 11.62 -15.93
C GLU A 96 -2.61 12.60 -15.94
N LYS A 97 -2.04 12.93 -14.78
CA LYS A 97 -0.83 13.77 -14.65
C LYS A 97 0.47 12.99 -14.88
N GLY A 98 0.37 11.73 -15.32
CA GLY A 98 1.34 11.02 -16.17
C GLY A 98 2.59 10.45 -15.49
N ASP A 99 3.26 11.19 -14.62
CA ASP A 99 4.62 10.84 -14.18
C ASP A 99 4.77 10.46 -12.71
N VAL A 100 3.75 10.72 -11.88
CA VAL A 100 3.88 10.55 -10.41
C VAL A 100 4.11 9.09 -10.01
N LEU A 101 3.72 8.14 -10.86
CA LEU A 101 3.67 6.71 -10.53
C LEU A 101 4.79 5.89 -11.20
N ASN A 102 5.57 6.49 -12.11
CA ASN A 102 6.64 5.76 -12.78
C ASN A 102 7.69 5.30 -11.74
N GLY A 103 8.03 4.01 -11.78
CA GLY A 103 8.90 3.33 -10.83
C GLY A 103 8.25 2.96 -9.49
N ARG A 104 6.98 3.31 -9.24
CA ARG A 104 6.31 2.97 -7.97
C ARG A 104 5.77 1.55 -7.99
N LEU A 105 5.79 0.94 -6.80
CA LEU A 105 5.09 -0.31 -6.55
C LEU A 105 3.57 -0.07 -6.57
N CYS A 106 2.86 -0.90 -7.31
CA CYS A 106 1.43 -0.81 -7.51
C CYS A 106 0.79 -2.18 -7.45
N MET A 107 -0.43 -2.22 -6.92
CA MET A 107 -1.35 -3.34 -7.05
C MET A 107 -2.27 -3.03 -8.23
N TYR A 108 -2.52 -3.99 -9.13
CA TYR A 108 -3.31 -3.78 -10.33
C TYR A 108 -4.14 -5.00 -10.69
N ALA A 109 -5.27 -4.76 -11.36
CA ALA A 109 -6.06 -5.78 -12.03
C ALA A 109 -6.11 -5.47 -13.54
N LEU A 110 -5.76 -6.46 -14.36
CA LEU A 110 -5.83 -6.34 -15.82
C LEU A 110 -7.28 -6.43 -16.30
N ASP A 111 -7.59 -5.77 -17.42
CA ASP A 111 -8.90 -5.92 -18.04
C ASP A 111 -9.12 -7.37 -18.53
N GLY A 112 -10.30 -7.92 -18.26
CA GLY A 112 -10.61 -9.32 -18.53
C GLY A 112 -9.96 -10.37 -17.61
N SER A 113 -9.27 -9.96 -16.54
CA SER A 113 -8.75 -10.85 -15.50
C SER A 113 -9.34 -10.50 -14.12
N ASP A 114 -9.65 -11.53 -13.35
CA ASP A 114 -10.04 -11.37 -11.93
C ASP A 114 -8.82 -11.42 -10.99
N GLU A 115 -7.63 -11.69 -11.52
CA GLU A 115 -6.41 -11.75 -10.74
C GLU A 115 -5.89 -10.35 -10.41
N VAL A 116 -5.60 -10.14 -9.13
CA VAL A 116 -4.92 -8.95 -8.63
C VAL A 116 -3.45 -9.27 -8.43
N ASN A 117 -2.59 -8.41 -8.97
CA ASN A 117 -1.14 -8.60 -8.96
C ASN A 117 -0.44 -7.34 -8.45
N ILE A 118 0.78 -7.51 -7.96
CA ILE A 118 1.67 -6.44 -7.55
C ILE A 118 2.85 -6.38 -8.52
N GLY A 119 3.19 -5.17 -8.92
CA GLY A 119 4.34 -4.89 -9.79
C GLY A 119 4.73 -3.43 -9.72
N THR A 120 5.65 -3.05 -10.59
CA THR A 120 6.08 -1.66 -10.74
C THR A 120 5.50 -1.08 -12.01
N MET A 121 4.96 0.13 -11.91
CA MET A 121 4.51 0.88 -13.08
C MET A 121 5.73 1.49 -13.75
N GLU A 122 6.04 1.12 -14.99
CA GLU A 122 7.21 1.65 -15.69
C GLU A 122 6.87 2.94 -16.44
N ARG A 123 5.76 2.91 -17.18
CA ARG A 123 5.37 4.02 -18.07
C ARG A 123 3.87 3.98 -18.33
N ARG A 124 3.23 5.15 -18.36
CA ARG A 124 1.89 5.33 -18.95
C ARG A 124 2.01 5.84 -20.38
N HIS A 125 1.17 5.32 -21.27
CA HIS A 125 1.07 5.76 -22.66
C HIS A 125 -0.13 6.70 -22.87
N GLU A 126 -0.07 7.48 -23.94
CA GLU A 126 -1.12 8.47 -24.29
C GLU A 126 -2.46 7.81 -24.61
N ASP A 127 -2.45 6.55 -25.09
CA ASP A 127 -3.64 5.76 -25.37
C ASP A 127 -4.29 5.17 -24.10
N GLY A 128 -3.75 5.49 -22.92
CA GLY A 128 -4.24 5.04 -21.63
C GLY A 128 -3.70 3.67 -21.19
N THR A 129 -2.92 2.98 -22.02
CA THR A 129 -2.26 1.72 -21.63
C THR A 129 -1.04 1.96 -20.75
N ILE A 130 -0.61 0.92 -20.04
CA ILE A 130 0.46 1.01 -19.04
C ILE A 130 1.49 -0.10 -19.27
N ASP A 131 2.77 0.25 -19.22
CA ASP A 131 3.86 -0.71 -19.11
C ASP A 131 4.07 -1.05 -17.64
N LEU A 132 4.02 -2.34 -17.33
CA LEU A 132 4.13 -2.89 -15.98
C LEU A 132 5.29 -3.90 -15.94
N ARG A 133 6.00 -3.94 -14.82
CA ARG A 133 6.94 -5.03 -14.51
C ARG A 133 6.49 -5.73 -13.25
N SER A 134 6.10 -7.00 -13.36
CA SER A 134 5.77 -7.83 -12.20
C SER A 134 7.01 -8.09 -11.34
N LEU A 135 6.79 -8.56 -10.12
CA LEU A 135 7.87 -8.74 -9.14
C LEU A 135 8.83 -9.88 -9.49
N ASN A 136 8.41 -10.83 -10.33
CA ASN A 136 9.30 -11.82 -10.94
C ASN A 136 10.10 -11.29 -12.16
N GLY A 137 10.02 -9.99 -12.46
CA GLY A 137 10.75 -9.32 -13.53
C GLY A 137 10.11 -9.43 -14.93
N ARG A 138 8.97 -10.12 -15.09
CA ARG A 138 8.26 -10.15 -16.36
C ARG A 138 7.72 -8.76 -16.70
N GLN A 139 8.10 -8.26 -17.86
CA GLN A 139 7.55 -7.02 -18.41
C GLN A 139 6.28 -7.30 -19.21
N MET A 140 5.27 -6.48 -18.98
CA MET A 140 4.02 -6.43 -19.73
C MET A 140 3.92 -5.04 -20.34
N LYS A 141 3.83 -4.99 -21.66
CA LYS A 141 3.75 -3.72 -22.40
C LYS A 141 2.34 -3.46 -22.86
N ASN A 142 1.96 -2.18 -22.87
CA ASN A 142 0.64 -1.72 -23.32
C ASN A 142 -0.52 -2.46 -22.64
N ALA A 143 -0.40 -2.73 -21.34
CA ALA A 143 -1.43 -3.41 -20.57
C ALA A 143 -2.64 -2.50 -20.35
N VAL A 144 -3.84 -3.04 -20.56
CA VAL A 144 -5.10 -2.37 -20.19
C VAL A 144 -5.40 -2.74 -18.75
N VAL A 145 -5.36 -1.74 -17.87
CA VAL A 145 -5.55 -1.91 -16.42
C VAL A 145 -6.93 -1.39 -16.04
N ARG A 146 -7.73 -2.23 -15.37
CA ARG A 146 -9.07 -1.86 -14.89
C ARG A 146 -9.00 -0.94 -13.68
N VAL A 147 -8.08 -1.22 -12.78
CA VAL A 147 -7.89 -0.48 -11.53
C VAL A 147 -6.45 -0.63 -11.05
N ILE A 148 -5.91 0.45 -10.48
CA ILE A 148 -4.56 0.53 -9.95
C ILE A 148 -4.59 1.18 -8.57
N TRP A 149 -3.80 0.61 -7.66
CA TRP A 149 -3.51 1.16 -6.35
C TRP A 149 -2.00 1.31 -6.23
N TYR A 150 -1.53 2.32 -5.50
CA TYR A 150 -0.10 2.52 -5.23
C TYR A 150 0.23 2.16 -3.79
N LEU A 151 1.45 1.69 -3.57
CA LEU A 151 1.96 1.50 -2.22
C LEU A 151 2.05 2.88 -1.53
N SER A 152 1.25 3.06 -0.49
CA SER A 152 1.13 4.31 0.27
C SER A 152 1.64 4.18 1.71
N GLY A 153 1.84 2.96 2.20
CA GLY A 153 2.28 2.71 3.57
C GLY A 153 2.87 1.31 3.73
N TYR A 154 3.68 1.16 4.78
CA TYR A 154 4.40 -0.05 5.12
C TYR A 154 4.50 -0.17 6.63
N GLN A 155 4.22 -1.36 7.17
CA GLN A 155 4.47 -1.68 8.57
C GLN A 155 5.30 -2.97 8.64
N PRO A 156 6.53 -2.89 9.17
CA PRO A 156 7.39 -4.05 9.28
C PRO A 156 6.87 -5.02 10.35
N ASN A 157 7.16 -6.31 10.19
CA ASN A 157 6.69 -7.37 11.07
C ASN A 157 6.96 -7.14 12.57
N TRP A 158 8.09 -6.51 12.93
CA TRP A 158 8.44 -6.19 14.31
C TRP A 158 7.59 -5.07 14.93
N GLY A 159 6.86 -4.30 14.11
CA GLY A 159 5.92 -3.26 14.52
C GLY A 159 4.46 -3.69 14.45
N VAL A 160 4.18 -4.96 14.17
CA VAL A 160 2.85 -5.51 13.95
C VAL A 160 2.54 -6.58 15.00
N VAL A 161 1.34 -6.52 15.58
CA VAL A 161 0.81 -7.56 16.46
C VAL A 161 -0.30 -8.28 15.71
N SER A 162 -0.19 -9.60 15.54
CA SER A 162 -1.22 -10.43 14.92
C SER A 162 -2.22 -10.94 15.97
N HIS A 163 -3.51 -10.88 15.64
CA HIS A 163 -4.61 -11.38 16.47
C HIS A 163 -5.24 -12.58 15.76
N ILE A 164 -4.54 -13.72 15.79
CA ILE A 164 -5.08 -14.97 15.23
C ILE A 164 -6.12 -15.50 16.22
N PRO A 165 -7.37 -15.74 15.81
CA PRO A 165 -8.37 -16.38 16.66
C PRO A 165 -7.87 -17.75 17.14
N GLU A 166 -8.02 -18.03 18.44
CA GLU A 166 -7.52 -19.26 19.09
C GLU A 166 -8.04 -20.57 18.46
N ASP A 167 -9.09 -20.52 17.64
CA ASP A 167 -9.75 -21.68 17.03
C ASP A 167 -9.08 -22.21 15.74
N ILE A 168 -7.97 -21.61 15.27
CA ILE A 168 -7.20 -22.06 14.08
C ILE A 168 -5.78 -22.51 14.47
N ALA A 169 -5.51 -22.69 15.76
CA ALA A 169 -4.25 -23.21 16.26
C ALA A 169 -4.29 -24.76 16.41
N ASP A 170 -4.46 -25.48 15.29
CA ASP A 170 -4.23 -26.94 15.20
C ASP A 170 -3.64 -27.33 13.83
#